data_AF-A0A2E9BVX8-F1
#
_entry.id   AF-A0A2E9BVX8-F1
#
_cell.length_a   1.000
_cell.length_b   1.000
_cell.length_c   1.000
_cell.angle_alpha   90.00
_cell.angle_beta   90.00
_cell.angle_gamma   90.00
#
_symmetry.space_group_name_H-M   'P 1'
#
loop_
_entity.id
_entity.type
_entity.pdbx_description
1 polymer ?
#
loop_
_entity_poly.entity_id
_entity_poly.type
_entity_poly.pdbx_seq_one_letter_code
_entity_poly.pdbx_strand_id
1 'polypeptide(L)'
;MKRFSLLCLLLLAAAGARAEWFTLRGSAGVPGESYVQVDPTSVEAEGSQRTMAVRLSLAAPRTTRDGIVFRSFTSRVQVDCEARAARYVSATYYGRPDFVGEPIAVRVFEPQDRRPMAFAGAPPDLAVRTVNAACSVRPPRTGGDGAAPAPADAASLPAR
;
A
#
# COMPACT_ATOMS: atom_id res chain seq x y z
N MET A 1 25.80 26.72 -42.15
CA MET A 1 26.03 25.93 -40.91
C MET A 1 25.63 26.76 -39.70
N LYS A 2 24.38 26.64 -39.24
CA LYS A 2 23.88 27.24 -37.99
C LYS A 2 22.48 26.65 -37.71
N ARG A 3 22.15 26.47 -36.42
CA ARG A 3 20.89 25.94 -35.82
C ARG A 3 20.98 24.52 -35.23
N PHE A 4 22.04 24.26 -34.47
CA PHE A 4 21.92 23.42 -33.27
C PHE A 4 21.55 24.33 -32.12
N SER A 5 20.33 24.21 -31.59
CA SER A 5 19.93 24.53 -30.20
C SER A 5 18.43 24.83 -30.20
N LEU A 6 17.63 23.82 -29.89
CA LEU A 6 16.32 23.92 -29.20
C LEU A 6 15.67 22.53 -29.09
N LEU A 7 16.45 21.50 -28.73
CA LEU A 7 15.93 20.18 -28.39
C LEU A 7 16.27 19.80 -26.94
N CYS A 8 16.29 20.78 -26.03
CA CYS A 8 16.27 20.55 -24.59
C CYS A 8 14.83 20.59 -24.08
N LEU A 9 13.94 19.81 -24.70
CA LEU A 9 12.59 19.60 -24.19
C LEU A 9 12.69 18.60 -23.03
N LEU A 10 12.90 19.16 -21.83
CA LEU A 10 12.28 18.73 -20.58
C LEU A 10 12.12 17.21 -20.42
N LEU A 11 13.21 16.54 -20.04
CA LEU A 11 13.16 15.32 -19.24
C LEU A 11 12.51 15.66 -17.89
N LEU A 12 11.17 15.71 -17.85
CA LEU A 12 10.41 15.63 -16.61
C LEU A 12 10.73 14.26 -16.01
N ALA A 13 11.68 14.23 -15.08
CA ALA A 13 11.90 13.11 -14.21
C ALA A 13 10.63 12.94 -13.35
N ALA A 14 9.71 12.09 -13.81
CA ALA A 14 8.66 11.59 -12.97
C ALA A 14 9.33 10.73 -11.89
N ALA A 15 9.67 11.35 -10.76
CA ALA A 15 9.90 10.65 -9.50
C ALA A 15 8.53 10.11 -9.03
N GLY A 16 7.98 9.16 -9.77
CA GLY A 16 6.85 8.38 -9.32
C GLY A 16 7.34 7.49 -8.19
N ALA A 17 6.77 7.64 -7.00
CA ALA A 17 6.91 6.65 -5.94
C ALA A 17 6.57 5.29 -6.54
N ARG A 18 7.57 4.42 -6.66
CA ARG A 18 7.36 3.06 -7.15
C ARG A 18 6.82 2.24 -6.00
N ALA A 19 5.65 1.65 -6.19
CA ALA A 19 5.08 0.73 -5.23
C ALA A 19 6.08 -0.40 -4.94
N GLU A 20 6.49 -0.55 -3.68
CA GLU A 20 7.41 -1.59 -3.24
C GLU A 20 6.61 -2.81 -2.79
N TRP A 21 6.15 -3.59 -3.77
CA TRP A 21 5.31 -4.75 -3.50
C TRP A 21 6.06 -5.85 -2.73
N PHE A 22 5.64 -6.08 -1.49
CA PHE A 22 6.15 -7.14 -0.63
C PHE A 22 5.24 -8.37 -0.66
N THR A 23 5.81 -9.55 -0.95
CA THR A 23 5.06 -10.81 -1.02
C THR A 23 4.82 -11.41 0.34
N LEU A 24 3.55 -11.51 0.72
CA LEU A 24 3.13 -12.14 1.98
C LEU A 24 2.96 -13.66 1.86
N ARG A 25 2.61 -14.14 0.66
CA ARG A 25 2.34 -15.55 0.37
C ARG A 25 2.52 -15.85 -1.12
N GLY A 26 3.05 -17.03 -1.43
CA GLY A 26 3.24 -17.51 -2.81
C GLY A 26 4.47 -16.89 -3.48
N SER A 27 4.60 -17.10 -4.79
CA SER A 27 5.75 -16.62 -5.57
C SER A 27 5.27 -15.63 -6.64
N ALA A 28 5.50 -14.34 -6.41
CA ALA A 28 5.19 -13.33 -7.41
C ALA A 28 6.14 -13.48 -8.62
N GLY A 29 5.61 -13.31 -9.83
CA GLY A 29 6.38 -13.43 -11.07
C GLY A 29 6.50 -14.86 -11.63
N VAL A 30 6.03 -15.88 -10.90
CA VAL A 30 5.88 -17.24 -11.43
C VAL A 30 4.52 -17.34 -12.14
N PRO A 31 4.47 -17.58 -13.46
CA PRO A 31 3.22 -17.63 -14.20
C PRO A 31 2.24 -18.66 -13.64
N GLY A 32 1.03 -18.23 -13.33
CA GLY A 32 -0.05 -19.11 -12.89
C GLY A 32 -0.01 -19.52 -11.41
N GLU A 33 0.91 -19.00 -10.60
CA GLU A 33 0.85 -19.18 -9.14
C GLU A 33 -0.10 -18.21 -8.45
N SER A 34 -0.65 -18.63 -7.31
CA SER A 34 -1.42 -17.73 -6.44
C SER A 34 -0.49 -17.00 -5.48
N TYR A 35 -0.60 -15.69 -5.38
CA TYR A 35 0.18 -14.90 -4.43
C TYR A 35 -0.58 -13.68 -3.92
N VAL A 36 -0.11 -13.18 -2.77
CA VAL A 36 -0.63 -11.99 -2.09
C VAL A 36 0.52 -11.04 -1.82
N GLN A 37 0.33 -9.77 -2.15
CA GLN A 37 1.30 -8.72 -1.86
C GLN A 37 0.63 -7.51 -1.22
N VAL A 38 1.43 -6.78 -0.46
CA VAL A 38 1.09 -5.47 0.10
C VAL A 38 2.12 -4.46 -0.37
N ASP A 39 1.76 -3.19 -0.39
CA ASP A 39 2.71 -2.10 -0.59
C ASP A 39 2.92 -1.37 0.74
N PRO A 40 4.02 -1.66 1.48
CA PRO A 40 4.31 -1.00 2.76
C PRO A 40 4.55 0.51 2.63
N THR A 41 4.92 0.99 1.44
CA THR A 41 5.18 2.42 1.19
C THR A 41 3.90 3.22 0.96
N SER A 42 2.78 2.53 0.71
CA SER A 42 1.46 3.15 0.54
C SER A 42 0.70 3.39 1.85
N VAL A 43 1.31 3.08 3.01
CA VAL A 43 0.62 3.17 4.30
C VAL A 43 0.40 4.65 4.67
N GLU A 44 -0.86 5.06 4.65
CA GLU A 44 -1.35 6.34 5.15
C GLU A 44 -1.91 6.14 6.57
N ALA A 45 -1.53 7.00 7.52
CA ALA A 45 -1.96 6.91 8.91
C ALA A 45 -2.81 8.12 9.31
N GLU A 46 -4.01 7.86 9.82
CA GLU A 46 -4.93 8.88 10.34
C GLU A 46 -5.51 8.38 11.67
N GLY A 47 -5.02 8.93 12.79
CA GLY A 47 -5.39 8.43 14.13
C GLY A 47 -5.09 6.94 14.29
N SER A 48 -6.12 6.14 14.62
CA SER A 48 -6.06 4.67 14.71
C SER A 48 -6.32 3.95 13.37
N GLN A 49 -6.61 4.68 12.29
CA GLN A 49 -6.83 4.10 10.97
C GLN A 49 -5.52 4.02 10.17
N ARG A 50 -5.35 2.94 9.40
CA ARG A 50 -4.29 2.79 8.39
C ARG A 50 -4.92 2.46 7.05
N THR A 51 -4.56 3.18 6.01
CA THR A 51 -4.96 2.83 4.64
C THR A 51 -3.74 2.36 3.87
N MET A 52 -3.84 1.25 3.14
CA MET A 52 -2.73 0.74 2.33
C MET A 52 -3.22 -0.01 1.10
N ALA A 53 -2.34 -0.18 0.11
CA ALA A 53 -2.60 -0.96 -1.07
C ALA A 53 -2.24 -2.44 -0.86
N VAL A 54 -3.10 -3.31 -1.38
CA VAL A 54 -2.91 -4.76 -1.43
C VAL A 54 -3.23 -5.26 -2.83
N ARG A 55 -2.66 -6.40 -3.20
CA ARG A 55 -2.97 -7.06 -4.46
C ARG A 55 -2.87 -8.57 -4.35
N LEU A 56 -3.67 -9.26 -5.16
CA LEU A 56 -3.80 -10.71 -5.13
C LEU A 56 -3.93 -11.26 -6.55
N SER A 57 -3.14 -12.29 -6.86
CA SER A 57 -3.18 -13.05 -8.11
C SER A 57 -3.52 -14.50 -7.81
N LEU A 58 -4.29 -15.15 -8.68
CA LEU A 58 -4.80 -16.50 -8.48
C LEU A 58 -4.48 -17.45 -9.64
N ALA A 59 -4.13 -18.67 -9.28
CA ALA A 59 -3.96 -19.79 -10.20
C ALA A 59 -5.26 -20.18 -10.92
N ALA A 60 -6.39 -20.08 -10.22
CA ALA A 60 -7.72 -20.41 -10.74
C ALA A 60 -8.71 -19.26 -10.50
N PRO A 61 -9.72 -19.09 -11.36
CA PRO A 61 -10.72 -18.03 -11.19
C PRO A 61 -11.52 -18.17 -9.90
N ARG A 62 -11.97 -17.03 -9.36
CA ARG A 62 -12.87 -16.94 -8.21
C ARG A 62 -14.00 -15.98 -8.50
N THR A 63 -15.14 -16.21 -7.88
CA THR A 63 -16.33 -15.38 -8.01
C THR A 63 -16.57 -14.60 -6.73
N THR A 64 -16.75 -13.29 -6.81
CA THR A 64 -17.17 -12.47 -5.67
C THR A 64 -18.63 -12.72 -5.33
N ARG A 65 -19.10 -12.25 -4.17
CA ARG A 65 -20.52 -12.29 -3.80
C ARG A 65 -21.41 -11.60 -4.84
N ASP A 66 -20.88 -10.56 -5.50
CA ASP A 66 -21.60 -9.74 -6.46
C ASP A 66 -21.47 -10.31 -7.90
N GLY A 67 -21.01 -11.56 -8.05
CA GLY A 67 -20.95 -12.27 -9.32
C GLY A 67 -19.73 -11.99 -10.20
N ILE A 68 -18.76 -11.22 -9.73
CA ILE A 68 -17.56 -10.89 -10.53
C ILE A 68 -16.62 -12.08 -10.54
N VAL A 69 -16.36 -12.66 -11.72
CA VAL A 69 -15.39 -13.74 -11.91
C VAL A 69 -14.02 -13.13 -12.24
N PHE A 70 -13.04 -13.29 -11.36
CA PHE A 70 -11.72 -12.65 -11.48
C PHE A 70 -10.57 -13.66 -11.27
N ARG A 71 -9.39 -13.28 -11.74
CA ARG A 71 -8.13 -14.00 -11.50
C ARG A 71 -7.06 -13.16 -10.81
N SER A 72 -7.20 -11.84 -10.80
CA SER A 72 -6.42 -10.98 -9.93
C SER A 72 -7.19 -9.71 -9.57
N PHE A 73 -6.78 -9.04 -8.48
CA PHE A 73 -7.27 -7.70 -8.16
C PHE A 73 -6.20 -6.85 -7.48
N THR A 74 -6.29 -5.54 -7.67
CA THR A 74 -5.62 -4.53 -6.85
C THR A 74 -6.65 -3.82 -5.99
N SER A 75 -6.28 -3.40 -4.79
CA SER A 75 -7.24 -2.86 -3.83
C SER A 75 -6.58 -1.91 -2.84
N ARG A 76 -7.35 -0.95 -2.34
CA ARG A 76 -7.04 -0.24 -1.09
C ARG A 76 -7.83 -0.88 0.05
N VAL A 77 -7.16 -1.05 1.19
CA VAL A 77 -7.76 -1.52 2.44
C VAL A 77 -7.63 -0.44 3.51
N GLN A 78 -8.65 -0.33 4.35
CA GLN A 78 -8.62 0.46 5.57
C GLN A 78 -8.58 -0.49 6.76
N VAL A 79 -7.61 -0.29 7.64
CA VAL A 79 -7.36 -1.05 8.86
C VAL A 79 -7.70 -0.17 10.05
N ASP A 80 -8.58 -0.67 10.90
CA ASP A 80 -8.89 -0.09 12.19
C ASP A 80 -8.01 -0.77 13.25
N CYS A 81 -7.05 -0.03 13.82
CA CYS A 81 -6.10 -0.58 14.77
C CYS A 81 -6.63 -0.72 16.19
N GLU A 82 -7.74 -0.07 16.53
CA GLU A 82 -8.44 -0.26 17.79
C GLU A 82 -9.27 -1.55 17.73
N ALA A 83 -10.09 -1.69 16.69
CA ALA A 83 -10.93 -2.87 16.48
C ALA A 83 -10.15 -4.09 15.95
N ARG A 84 -8.87 -3.93 15.57
CA ARG A 84 -8.01 -4.96 14.95
C ARG A 84 -8.68 -5.62 13.74
N ALA A 85 -9.33 -4.80 12.91
CA ALA A 85 -10.08 -5.26 11.75
C ALA A 85 -9.66 -4.49 10.49
N ALA A 86 -9.88 -5.10 9.33
CA ALA A 86 -9.65 -4.42 8.05
C ALA A 86 -10.79 -4.68 7.08
N ARG A 87 -11.04 -3.69 6.22
CA ARG A 87 -12.02 -3.77 5.13
C ARG A 87 -11.42 -3.28 3.82
N TYR A 88 -11.96 -3.77 2.71
CA TYR A 88 -11.72 -3.17 1.40
C TYR A 88 -12.45 -1.84 1.28
N VAL A 89 -11.76 -0.81 0.76
CA VAL A 89 -12.38 0.49 0.42
C VAL A 89 -12.57 0.65 -1.09
N SER A 90 -11.73 -0.01 -1.88
CA SER A 90 -11.91 -0.12 -3.32
C SER A 90 -11.27 -1.39 -3.86
N ALA A 91 -11.70 -1.87 -5.02
CA ALA A 91 -11.08 -2.99 -5.71
C ALA A 91 -11.20 -2.83 -7.23
N THR A 92 -10.11 -3.10 -7.94
CA THR A 92 -10.05 -3.22 -9.39
C THR A 92 -9.77 -4.67 -9.74
N TYR A 93 -10.70 -5.31 -10.44
CA TYR A 93 -10.67 -6.73 -10.77
C TYR A 93 -10.21 -6.95 -12.21
N TYR A 94 -9.47 -8.03 -12.43
CA TYR A 94 -8.97 -8.45 -13.74
C TYR A 94 -9.31 -9.92 -14.01
N GLY A 95 -9.64 -10.22 -15.27
CA GLY A 95 -9.92 -11.59 -15.72
C GLY A 95 -8.68 -12.48 -15.86
N ARG A 96 -7.48 -11.89 -15.85
CA ARG A 96 -6.19 -12.57 -15.95
C ARG A 96 -5.42 -12.52 -14.63
N PRO A 97 -4.45 -13.43 -14.40
CA PRO A 97 -3.52 -13.28 -13.30
C PRO A 97 -2.65 -12.01 -13.50
N ASP A 98 -1.95 -11.63 -12.44
CA ASP A 98 -0.88 -10.61 -12.47
C ASP A 98 -1.33 -9.20 -12.86
N PHE A 99 -2.62 -8.89 -12.66
CA PHE A 99 -3.19 -7.56 -12.86
C PHE A 99 -3.12 -7.09 -14.32
N VAL A 100 -3.12 -8.03 -15.27
CA VAL A 100 -2.87 -7.76 -16.69
C VAL A 100 -4.16 -7.65 -17.49
N GLY A 101 -4.28 -6.58 -18.29
CA GLY A 101 -5.41 -6.33 -19.18
C GLY A 101 -6.39 -5.30 -18.65
N GLU A 102 -7.47 -5.10 -19.41
CA GLU A 102 -8.53 -4.18 -19.03
C GLU A 102 -9.23 -4.65 -17.74
N PRO A 103 -9.50 -3.77 -16.78
CA PRO A 103 -10.32 -4.09 -15.63
C PRO A 103 -11.70 -4.60 -16.07
N ILE A 104 -12.10 -5.75 -15.53
CA ILE A 104 -13.45 -6.30 -15.74
C ILE A 104 -14.48 -5.66 -14.80
N ALA A 105 -14.00 -5.05 -13.71
CA ALA A 105 -14.81 -4.29 -12.77
C ALA A 105 -13.94 -3.39 -11.91
N VAL A 106 -14.43 -2.19 -11.61
CA VAL A 106 -13.90 -1.30 -10.56
C VAL A 106 -15.02 -1.08 -9.55
N ARG A 107 -14.69 -1.16 -8.25
CA ARG A 107 -15.63 -0.97 -7.14
C ARG A 107 -15.04 -0.03 -6.10
N VAL A 108 -15.87 0.86 -5.60
CA VAL A 108 -15.62 1.66 -4.40
C VAL A 108 -16.67 1.22 -3.38
N PHE A 109 -16.24 0.93 -2.15
CA PHE A 109 -17.10 0.40 -1.10
C PHE A 109 -17.36 1.49 -0.06
N GLU A 110 -18.63 1.86 0.07
CA GLU A 110 -19.10 2.81 1.07
C GLU A 110 -18.81 2.31 2.50
N PRO A 111 -18.68 3.19 3.51
CA PRO A 111 -18.39 2.79 4.88
C PRO A 111 -19.37 1.75 5.47
N GLN A 112 -20.63 1.79 5.04
CA GLN A 112 -21.67 0.82 5.43
C GLN A 112 -21.57 -0.53 4.69
N ASP A 113 -20.97 -0.56 3.49
CA ASP A 113 -20.69 -1.82 2.78
C ASP A 113 -19.39 -2.44 3.32
N ARG A 114 -19.50 -3.05 4.50
CA ARG A 114 -18.37 -3.71 5.14
C ARG A 114 -18.00 -4.97 4.36
N ARG A 115 -16.95 -4.87 3.54
CA ARG A 115 -16.26 -6.00 2.91
C ARG A 115 -14.99 -6.32 3.70
N PRO A 116 -15.02 -7.28 4.65
CA PRO A 116 -13.84 -7.61 5.44
C PRO A 116 -12.68 -8.00 4.52
N MET A 117 -11.47 -7.58 4.87
CA MET A 117 -10.28 -7.99 4.14
C MET A 117 -10.08 -9.49 4.31
N ALA A 118 -10.20 -10.23 3.21
CA ALA A 118 -9.97 -11.66 3.16
C ALA A 118 -9.29 -12.00 1.84
N PHE A 119 -8.07 -12.53 1.93
CA PHE A 119 -7.33 -12.94 0.75
C PHE A 119 -7.89 -14.27 0.24
N ALA A 120 -8.65 -14.22 -0.86
CA ALA A 120 -9.30 -15.39 -1.44
C ALA A 120 -8.30 -16.53 -1.69
N GLY A 121 -8.58 -17.71 -1.14
CA GLY A 121 -7.71 -18.89 -1.26
C GLY A 121 -6.45 -18.86 -0.41
N ALA A 122 -6.24 -17.85 0.43
CA ALA A 122 -5.18 -17.82 1.42
C ALA A 122 -5.70 -18.23 2.82
N PRO A 123 -4.82 -18.70 3.71
CA PRO A 123 -5.16 -18.94 5.11
C PRO A 123 -5.71 -17.69 5.81
N PRO A 124 -6.73 -17.80 6.69
CA PRO A 124 -7.33 -16.64 7.38
C PRO A 124 -6.34 -15.84 8.23
N ASP A 125 -5.33 -16.49 8.81
CA ASP A 125 -4.30 -15.84 9.65
C ASP A 125 -3.45 -14.84 8.86
N LEU A 126 -3.38 -14.97 7.53
CA LEU A 126 -2.66 -14.02 6.68
C LEU A 126 -3.25 -12.62 6.83
N ALA A 127 -4.57 -12.49 6.82
CA ALA A 127 -5.24 -11.20 7.00
C ALA A 127 -4.98 -10.62 8.40
N VAL A 128 -5.02 -11.45 9.45
CA VAL A 128 -4.72 -11.05 10.83
C VAL A 128 -3.29 -10.54 10.96
N ARG A 129 -2.31 -11.23 10.38
CA ARG A 129 -0.90 -10.81 10.35
C ARG A 129 -0.72 -9.50 9.60
N THR A 130 -1.40 -9.32 8.48
CA THR A 130 -1.38 -8.07 7.71
C THR A 130 -1.94 -6.90 8.54
N VAL A 131 -3.03 -7.09 9.27
CA VAL A 131 -3.58 -6.08 10.20
C VAL A 131 -2.56 -5.73 11.28
N ASN A 132 -1.97 -6.73 11.95
CA ASN A 132 -1.00 -6.50 13.01
C ASN A 132 0.24 -5.74 12.52
N ALA A 133 0.72 -6.07 11.32
CA ALA A 133 1.83 -5.37 10.69
C ALA A 133 1.49 -3.90 10.39
N ALA A 134 0.34 -3.63 9.77
CA ALA A 134 -0.11 -2.27 9.47
C ALA A 134 -0.22 -1.42 10.74
N CYS A 135 -0.76 -1.99 11.83
CA CYS A 135 -0.91 -1.29 13.11
C CYS A 135 0.39 -1.07 13.88
N SER A 136 1.49 -1.73 13.48
CA SER A 136 2.81 -1.48 14.05
C SER A 136 3.51 -0.27 13.42
N VAL A 137 2.99 0.25 12.31
CA VAL A 137 3.48 1.47 11.67
C VAL A 137 3.05 2.69 12.49
N ARG A 138 4.05 3.43 13.00
CA ARG A 138 3.81 4.69 13.70
C ARG A 138 3.37 5.76 12.70
N PRO A 139 2.37 6.60 13.04
CA PRO A 139 2.07 7.78 12.25
C PRO A 139 3.32 8.67 12.17
N PRO A 140 3.54 9.39 11.07
CA PRO A 140 4.49 10.49 11.05
C PRO A 140 4.18 11.43 12.22
N ARG A 141 5.19 11.84 13.00
CA ARG A 141 4.97 12.83 14.07
C ARG A 141 4.53 14.14 13.42
N THR A 142 3.28 14.51 13.56
CA THR A 142 2.81 15.87 13.30
C THR A 142 3.14 16.72 14.52
N GLY A 143 4.40 17.15 14.60
CA GLY A 143 4.91 18.01 15.67
C GLY A 143 6.30 18.49 15.31
N GLY A 144 6.44 19.80 15.09
CA GLY A 144 7.70 20.44 14.74
C GLY A 144 8.65 20.47 15.93
N ASP A 145 9.53 19.49 16.01
CA ASP A 145 10.73 19.55 16.86
C ASP A 145 11.96 19.72 15.96
N GLY A 146 11.97 20.84 15.24
CA GLY A 146 13.16 21.46 14.68
C GLY A 146 13.78 22.42 15.68
N ALA A 147 13.91 22.03 16.96
CA ALA A 147 14.79 22.70 17.89
C ALA A 147 16.04 21.83 18.03
N ALA A 148 17.07 22.18 17.26
CA ALA A 148 18.42 21.70 17.54
C ALA A 148 18.75 21.98 19.01
N PRO A 149 19.40 21.06 19.75
CA PRO A 149 19.85 21.36 21.10
C PRO A 149 20.76 22.58 21.04
N ALA A 150 20.41 23.63 21.79
CA ALA A 150 21.30 24.78 21.98
C ALA A 150 22.66 24.26 22.49
N PRO A 151 23.79 24.77 21.97
CA PRO A 151 25.09 24.39 22.48
C PRO A 151 25.15 24.77 23.98
N ALA A 152 25.57 23.81 24.80
CA ALA A 152 25.80 24.04 26.22
C ALA A 152 26.79 25.19 26.40
N ASP A 153 26.39 26.22 27.14
CA ASP A 153 27.26 27.30 27.58
C ASP A 153 28.50 26.70 28.25
N ALA A 154 29.66 26.99 27.67
CA ALA A 154 30.94 26.69 28.28
C ALA A 154 31.03 27.48 29.59
N ALA A 155 31.04 26.73 30.69
CA ALA A 155 31.25 27.23 32.03
C ALA A 155 32.40 28.24 32.07
N SER A 156 32.07 29.45 32.53
CA SER A 156 33.03 30.47 32.94
C SER A 156 33.87 29.92 34.09
N LEU A 157 35.16 29.71 33.86
CA LEU A 157 36.15 29.49 34.90
C LEU A 157 36.55 30.85 35.50
N PRO A 158 36.49 31.04 36.83
CA PRO A 158 37.13 32.18 37.47
C PRO A 158 38.64 31.94 37.56
N ALA A 159 39.43 32.91 37.08
CA ALA A 159 40.87 32.96 37.34
C ALA A 159 41.12 33.23 38.83
N ARG A 160 42.02 32.44 39.43
CA ARG A 160 42.70 32.72 40.68
C ARG A 160 44.17 32.97 40.39
#